data_AF-A0A3D3A9J2-F1
#
_entry.id   AF-A0A3D3A9J2-F1
#
_cell.length_a   1.000
_cell.length_b   1.000
_cell.length_c   1.000
_cell.angle_alpha   90.00
_cell.angle_beta   90.00
_cell.angle_gamma   90.00
#
_symmetry.space_group_name_H-M   'P 1'
#
loop_
_entity.id
_entity.type
_entity.pdbx_description
1 polymer ?
#
loop_
_entity_poly.entity_id
_entity_poly.type
_entity_poly.pdbx_seq_one_letter_code
_entity_poly.pdbx_strand_id
1 'polypeptide(L)'
;LFFESSTRTQSSFELAGKRLGADVMNMAVKTSAVNKGETLLDTAVTLNAMNPDLLVVRHGDSGAVALLAQKMSCAVLNAGDGAHEHPTQAL
;
A
#
# COMPACT_ATOMS: atom_id res chain seq x y z
N LEU A 1 -0.51 -2.51 2.06
CA LEU A 1 -1.40 -2.90 0.95
C LEU A 1 -0.57 -3.40 -0.23
N PHE A 2 -0.58 -4.71 -0.51
CA PHE A 2 0.23 -5.31 -1.58
C PHE A 2 -0.69 -6.00 -2.58
N PHE A 3 -0.89 -5.40 -3.75
CA PHE A 3 -1.69 -5.97 -4.85
C PHE A 3 -0.88 -7.03 -5.62
N GLU A 4 0.44 -6.90 -5.59
CA GLU A 4 1.38 -7.88 -6.12
C GLU A 4 2.12 -8.60 -4.99
N SER A 5 2.47 -9.86 -5.25
CA SER A 5 3.19 -10.68 -4.29
C SER A 5 4.59 -10.10 -4.02
N SER A 6 4.93 -9.77 -2.78
CA SER A 6 6.30 -9.38 -2.40
C SER A 6 6.61 -9.67 -0.93
N THR A 7 7.19 -10.83 -0.66
CA THR A 7 7.49 -11.28 0.71
C THR A 7 8.52 -10.40 1.40
N ARG A 8 9.66 -10.12 0.75
CA ARG A 8 10.76 -9.36 1.40
C ARG A 8 10.38 -7.92 1.70
N THR A 9 9.84 -7.20 0.71
CA THR A 9 9.45 -5.80 0.87
C THR A 9 8.36 -5.68 1.94
N GLN A 10 7.32 -6.51 1.90
CA GLN A 10 6.24 -6.49 2.87
C GLN A 10 6.72 -6.78 4.30
N SER A 11 7.47 -7.86 4.50
CA SER A 11 7.99 -8.21 5.84
C SER A 11 8.96 -7.15 6.38
N SER A 12 9.73 -6.48 5.52
CA SER A 12 10.64 -5.41 5.95
C SER A 12 9.89 -4.19 6.48
N PHE A 13 8.83 -3.74 5.79
CA PHE A 13 7.99 -2.64 6.26
C PHE A 13 7.22 -3.00 7.54
N GLU A 14 6.71 -4.23 7.62
CA GLU A 14 6.02 -4.70 8.82
C GLU A 14 6.96 -4.72 10.03
N LEU A 15 8.19 -5.23 9.85
CA LEU A 15 9.21 -5.24 10.89
C LEU A 15 9.62 -3.82 11.29
N ALA A 16 9.78 -2.91 10.32
CA ALA A 16 10.12 -1.51 10.57
C ALA A 16 9.02 -0.80 11.38
N GLY A 17 7.74 -0.93 10.99
CA GLY A 17 6.61 -0.37 11.72
C GLY A 17 6.55 -0.88 13.16
N LYS A 18 6.65 -2.20 13.35
CA LYS A 18 6.68 -2.82 14.70
C LYS A 18 7.83 -2.30 15.56
N ARG A 19 9.03 -2.14 14.99
CA ARG A 19 10.20 -1.60 15.70
C ARG A 19 10.04 -0.13 16.10
N LEU A 20 9.27 0.63 15.34
CA LEU A 20 8.92 2.02 15.64
C LEU A 20 7.71 2.15 16.58
N GLY A 21 7.15 1.03 17.05
CA GLY A 21 6.00 1.02 17.95
C GLY A 21 4.65 1.27 17.25
N ALA A 22 4.60 1.11 15.92
CA ALA A 22 3.36 1.25 15.16
C ALA A 22 2.51 -0.02 15.23
N ASP A 23 1.19 0.16 15.29
CA ASP A 23 0.23 -0.92 15.04
C ASP A 23 0.17 -1.21 13.54
N VAL A 24 0.66 -2.39 13.14
CA VAL A 24 0.74 -2.77 11.73
C VAL A 24 -0.42 -3.70 11.37
N MET A 25 -1.25 -3.26 10.41
CA MET A 25 -2.29 -4.07 9.81
C MET A 25 -1.93 -4.43 8.37
N ASN A 26 -2.04 -5.72 8.05
CA ASN A 26 -1.80 -6.22 6.70
C ASN A 26 -3.12 -6.67 6.06
N MET A 27 -3.39 -6.16 4.86
CA MET A 27 -4.61 -6.47 4.11
C MET A 27 -4.25 -7.32 2.90
N ALA A 28 -4.75 -8.57 2.88
CA ALA A 28 -4.59 -9.47 1.75
C ALA A 28 -5.54 -9.04 0.61
N VAL A 29 -5.01 -8.33 -0.38
CA VAL A 29 -5.82 -7.70 -1.45
C VAL A 29 -6.34 -8.72 -2.46
N LYS A 30 -5.56 -9.79 -2.74
CA LYS A 30 -5.96 -10.87 -3.65
C LYS A 30 -7.21 -11.64 -3.19
N THR A 31 -7.57 -11.56 -1.92
CA THR A 31 -8.79 -12.15 -1.36
C THR A 31 -9.86 -11.10 -1.02
N SER A 32 -9.55 -9.81 -1.16
CA SER A 32 -10.45 -8.71 -0.83
C SER A 32 -11.09 -8.08 -2.08
N ALA A 33 -11.71 -6.92 -1.89
CA ALA A 33 -12.71 -6.29 -2.73
C ALA A 33 -12.32 -6.03 -4.21
N VAL A 34 -11.04 -6.12 -4.58
CA VAL A 34 -10.61 -6.05 -6.00
C VAL A 34 -11.25 -7.17 -6.83
N ASN A 35 -11.49 -8.35 -6.26
CA ASN A 35 -12.21 -9.43 -6.95
C ASN A 35 -13.70 -9.13 -7.19
N LYS A 36 -14.27 -8.14 -6.48
CA LYS A 36 -15.65 -7.68 -6.66
C LYS A 36 -15.75 -6.52 -7.66
N GLY A 37 -14.65 -6.12 -8.31
CA GLY A 37 -14.62 -5.00 -9.24
C GLY A 37 -14.58 -3.63 -8.57
N GLU A 38 -14.19 -3.54 -7.29
CA GLU A 38 -13.92 -2.25 -6.65
C GLU A 38 -12.75 -1.54 -7.34
N THR A 39 -12.90 -0.24 -7.54
CA THR A 39 -11.83 0.58 -8.08
C THR A 39 -10.79 0.90 -7.01
N LEU A 40 -9.59 1.29 -7.44
CA LEU A 40 -8.55 1.77 -6.54
C LEU A 40 -9.02 2.99 -5.70
N LEU A 41 -9.93 3.80 -6.24
CA LEU A 41 -10.53 4.94 -5.54
C LEU A 41 -11.50 4.50 -4.45
N ASP A 42 -12.32 3.49 -4.70
CA ASP A 42 -13.24 2.93 -3.67
C ASP A 42 -12.45 2.32 -2.51
N THR A 43 -11.36 1.63 -2.84
CA THR A 43 -10.41 1.15 -1.83
C THR A 43 -9.81 2.31 -1.03
N ALA A 44 -9.45 3.43 -1.68
CA ALA A 44 -8.92 4.61 -0.99
C ALA A 44 -9.93 5.22 -0.01
N VAL A 45 -11.20 5.33 -0.41
CA VAL A 45 -12.28 5.83 0.46
C VAL A 45 -12.45 4.93 1.68
N THR A 46 -12.46 3.62 1.48
CA THR A 46 -12.56 2.64 2.55
C THR A 46 -11.38 2.74 3.52
N LEU A 47 -10.15 2.86 3.00
CA LEU A 47 -8.95 3.00 3.81
C LEU A 47 -8.93 4.34 4.57
N ASN A 48 -9.37 5.44 3.97
CA ASN A 48 -9.49 6.73 4.65
C ASN A 48 -10.44 6.63 5.86
N ALA A 49 -11.54 5.88 5.74
CA ALA A 49 -12.48 5.68 6.85
C ALA A 49 -11.87 4.89 8.02
N MET A 50 -10.82 4.09 7.78
CA MET A 50 -10.04 3.42 8.82
C MET A 50 -9.03 4.37 9.50
N ASN A 51 -8.88 5.59 8.98
CA ASN A 51 -8.05 6.65 9.52
C ASN A 51 -6.57 6.27 9.78
N PRO A 52 -5.87 5.60 8.83
CA PRO A 52 -4.49 5.18 9.02
C PRO A 52 -3.52 6.37 9.07
N ASP A 53 -2.47 6.29 9.87
CA ASP A 53 -1.40 7.29 9.88
C ASP A 53 -0.44 7.17 8.68
N LEU A 54 -0.27 5.94 8.17
CA LEU A 54 0.65 5.60 7.09
C LEU A 54 0.10 4.45 6.24
N LEU A 55 0.21 4.57 4.93
CA LEU A 55 -0.17 3.53 3.99
C LEU A 55 1.03 3.11 3.12
N VAL A 56 1.48 1.86 3.26
CA VAL A 56 2.49 1.28 2.35
C VAL A 56 1.78 0.57 1.21
N VAL A 57 2.07 0.93 -0.04
CA VAL A 57 1.39 0.39 -1.23
C VAL A 57 2.37 -0.21 -2.22
N ARG A 58 2.05 -1.41 -2.71
CA ARG A 58 2.66 -1.98 -3.92
C ARG A 58 1.58 -2.33 -4.93
N HIS A 59 1.70 -1.81 -6.15
CA HIS A 59 0.72 -1.99 -7.21
C HIS A 59 1.39 -2.37 -8.54
N GLY A 60 0.71 -3.13 -9.41
CA GLY A 60 1.26 -3.53 -10.72
C GLY A 60 1.21 -2.42 -11.77
N ASP A 61 0.23 -1.51 -11.65
CA ASP A 61 0.10 -0.35 -12.54
C ASP A 61 1.00 0.80 -12.08
N SER A 62 1.78 1.34 -13.02
CA SER A 62 2.60 2.54 -12.82
C SER A 62 1.73 3.77 -12.52
N GLY A 63 2.14 4.56 -11.53
CA GLY A 63 1.41 5.76 -11.09
C GLY A 63 0.22 5.49 -10.18
N ALA A 64 -0.15 4.23 -9.93
CA ALA A 64 -1.27 3.89 -9.03
C ALA A 64 -1.02 4.35 -7.59
N VAL A 65 0.21 4.25 -7.11
CA VAL A 65 0.58 4.72 -5.77
C VAL A 65 0.48 6.24 -5.68
N ALA A 66 0.91 6.96 -6.71
CA ALA A 66 0.79 8.42 -6.77
C ALA A 66 -0.68 8.87 -6.81
N LEU A 67 -1.53 8.17 -7.55
CA LEU A 67 -2.97 8.42 -7.57
C LEU A 67 -3.59 8.22 -6.18
N LEU A 68 -3.23 7.13 -5.48
CA LEU A 68 -3.66 6.90 -4.10
C LEU A 68 -3.19 8.01 -3.16
N ALA A 69 -1.93 8.45 -3.28
CA ALA A 69 -1.39 9.53 -2.46
C ALA A 69 -2.17 10.85 -2.61
N GLN A 70 -2.75 11.12 -3.77
CA GLN A 70 -3.61 12.31 -3.98
C GLN A 70 -5.00 12.20 -3.33
N LYS A 71 -5.41 10.99 -2.93
CA LYS A 71 -6.75 10.69 -2.41
C LYS A 71 -6.75 10.35 -0.93
N MET A 72 -5.62 9.89 -0.40
CA MET A 72 -5.44 9.58 1.01
C MET A 72 -5.18 10.87 1.80
N SER A 73 -5.72 10.94 3.02
CA SER A 73 -5.38 12.00 3.98
C SER A 73 -4.04 11.78 4.67
N CYS A 74 -3.54 10.54 4.65
CA CYS A 74 -2.31 10.12 5.31
C CYS A 74 -1.12 9.99 4.35
N ALA A 75 0.08 9.79 4.91
CA ALA A 75 1.27 9.56 4.10
C ALA A 75 1.19 8.21 3.37
N VAL A 76 1.51 8.20 2.08
CA VAL A 76 1.53 6.98 1.25
C VAL A 76 2.97 6.69 0.82
N LEU A 77 3.46 5.48 1.13
CA LEU A 77 4.79 5.01 0.75
C LEU A 77 4.73 4.04 -0.44
N ASN A 78 5.54 4.32 -1.46
CA ASN A 78 5.69 3.46 -2.63
C ASN A 78 6.64 2.28 -2.34
N ALA A 79 6.08 1.08 -2.26
CA ALA A 79 6.78 -0.21 -2.15
C ALA A 79 6.90 -0.95 -3.49
N GLY A 80 6.70 -0.22 -4.60
CA GLY A 80 6.77 -0.68 -5.99
C GLY A 80 5.49 -0.32 -6.76
N ASP A 81 5.61 0.38 -7.89
CA ASP A 81 4.49 0.65 -8.82
C ASP A 81 4.82 0.22 -10.27
N GLY A 82 4.52 -1.04 -10.58
CA GLY A 82 4.81 -1.63 -11.89
C GLY A 82 6.29 -1.54 -12.25
N ALA A 83 6.58 -1.12 -13.47
CA ALA A 83 7.94 -0.89 -13.97
C ALA A 83 8.46 0.54 -13.72
N HIS A 84 7.72 1.36 -12.97
CA HIS A 84 8.03 2.77 -12.80
C HIS A 84 9.10 2.95 -11.71
N GLU A 85 8.76 2.74 -10.43
CA GLU A 85 9.71 2.96 -9.36
C GLU A 85 9.59 1.94 -8.21
N HIS A 86 10.72 1.67 -7.55
CA HIS A 86 10.78 0.96 -6.27
C HIS A 86 11.80 1.66 -5.35
N PRO A 87 11.49 2.87 -4.84
CA PRO A 87 12.47 3.77 -4.26
C PRO A 87 13.19 3.19 -3.03
N THR A 88 12.48 2.46 -2.17
CA THR A 88 13.08 1.82 -0.99
C THR A 88 14.05 0.69 -1.28
N GLN A 89 14.11 0.19 -2.52
CA GLN A 89 15.10 -0.80 -2.94
C GLN A 89 16.36 -0.14 -3.55
N ALA A 90 16.27 1.14 -3.93
CA ALA A 90 17.39 1.90 -4.45
C ALA A 90 18.21 2.63 -3.37
N LEU A 91 17.61 2.85 -2.19
CA LEU A 91 18.26 3.42 -0.99
C LEU A 91 19.13 2.37 -0.28
#